data_AF-A0A6J8DKQ5-F1
#
_entry.id   AF-A0A6J8DKQ5-F1
#
_cell.length_a   1.000
_cell.length_b   1.000
_cell.length_c   1.000
_cell.angle_alpha   90.00
_cell.angle_beta   90.00
_cell.angle_gamma   90.00
#
_symmetry.space_group_name_H-M   'P 1'
#
loop_
_entity.id
_entity.type
_entity.pdbx_description
1 polymer ?
#
loop_
_entity_poly.entity_id
_entity_poly.type
_entity_poly.pdbx_seq_one_letter_code
_entity_poly.pdbx_strand_id
1 'polypeptide(L)'
;MPELYEIVNKYKPEIVWSDGSHAAKDDYWNATHFLAWLYNDSPVKDYVVTNDRWGVNDNCIHGGFVNCGDRFNPKVLHKRKWENVMTLDRYSAGYRRNAKLADYFSVHELLTEVAQTVSCGGNILINVGITKEGTITPVFQNILLKLGGWLEVNGEAIYGSRPWLYQSDNVTKDVWYTSNMVEQDVFVYAIMLSWPRHNNTITLGSTIMTTTTTVVSMLGYNGNFSWRPNSYGGINVTIPAIPINLMPSVDAWVLKISGLKNVSKRN
;
A
#
# COMPACT_ATOMS: atom_id res chain seq x y z
N MET A 1 -29.08 -14.86 4.49
CA MET A 1 -27.73 -14.94 5.10
C MET A 1 -27.78 -14.72 6.63
N PRO A 2 -28.44 -15.59 7.42
CA PRO A 2 -28.54 -15.41 8.88
C PRO A 2 -27.19 -15.31 9.60
N GLU A 3 -26.17 -16.01 9.11
CA GLU A 3 -24.82 -16.06 9.70
C GLU A 3 -24.13 -14.68 9.69
N LEU A 4 -24.34 -13.89 8.63
CA LEU A 4 -23.78 -12.53 8.55
C LEU A 4 -24.40 -11.59 9.59
N TYR A 5 -25.70 -11.72 9.87
CA TYR A 5 -26.35 -10.96 10.94
C TYR A 5 -25.74 -11.34 12.30
N GLU A 6 -25.53 -12.63 12.56
CA GLU A 6 -24.90 -13.08 13.81
C GLU A 6 -23.48 -12.51 13.97
N ILE A 7 -22.64 -12.63 12.94
CA ILE A 7 -21.25 -12.14 12.95
C ILE A 7 -21.21 -10.64 13.23
N VAL A 8 -22.04 -9.85 12.52
CA VAL A 8 -22.08 -8.40 12.69
C VAL A 8 -22.53 -8.01 14.09
N ASN A 9 -23.60 -8.62 14.60
CA ASN A 9 -24.09 -8.29 15.94
C ASN A 9 -23.13 -8.72 17.06
N LYS A 10 -22.46 -9.86 16.89
CA LYS A 10 -21.59 -10.44 17.92
C LYS A 10 -20.21 -9.79 17.97
N TYR A 11 -19.59 -9.58 16.81
CA TYR A 11 -18.19 -9.16 16.72
C TYR A 11 -18.00 -7.70 16.30
N LYS A 12 -19.07 -7.04 15.82
CA LYS A 12 -19.08 -5.62 15.46
C LYS A 12 -17.90 -5.20 14.54
N PRO A 13 -17.72 -5.88 13.39
CA PRO A 13 -16.57 -5.67 12.53
C PRO A 13 -16.57 -4.28 11.89
N GLU A 14 -15.37 -3.74 11.63
CA GLU A 14 -15.19 -2.51 10.84
C GLU A 14 -15.29 -2.79 9.33
N ILE A 15 -15.00 -4.02 8.90
CA ILE A 15 -15.05 -4.43 7.50
C ILE A 15 -15.84 -5.73 7.38
N VAL A 16 -16.83 -5.74 6.49
CA VAL A 16 -17.48 -6.98 6.03
C VAL A 16 -17.06 -7.21 4.59
N TRP A 17 -16.17 -8.18 4.40
CA TRP A 17 -15.60 -8.54 3.11
C TRP A 17 -16.27 -9.80 2.56
N SER A 18 -17.02 -9.67 1.47
CA SER A 18 -17.74 -10.78 0.84
C SER A 18 -16.93 -11.41 -0.30
N ASP A 19 -17.22 -12.68 -0.60
CA ASP A 19 -16.68 -13.39 -1.76
C ASP A 19 -17.76 -14.24 -2.44
N GLY A 20 -17.45 -14.83 -3.59
CA GLY A 20 -18.37 -15.72 -4.33
C GLY A 20 -19.31 -15.00 -5.28
N SER A 21 -19.07 -13.71 -5.54
CA SER A 21 -19.88 -12.87 -6.43
C SER A 21 -20.01 -13.39 -7.86
N HIS A 22 -19.08 -14.23 -8.32
CA HIS A 22 -19.11 -14.82 -9.66
C HIS A 22 -20.22 -15.87 -9.86
N ALA A 23 -20.82 -16.39 -8.78
CA ALA A 23 -21.75 -17.50 -8.85
C ALA A 23 -23.20 -17.07 -9.16
N ALA A 24 -23.61 -15.87 -8.73
CA ALA A 24 -24.96 -15.36 -8.93
C ALA A 24 -25.05 -13.83 -8.78
N LYS A 25 -26.20 -13.29 -9.11
CA LYS A 25 -26.55 -11.89 -8.83
C LYS A 25 -26.72 -11.64 -7.33
N ASP A 26 -26.67 -10.38 -6.94
CA ASP A 26 -26.85 -9.88 -5.58
C ASP A 26 -28.24 -10.21 -4.99
N ASP A 27 -29.27 -10.20 -5.82
CA ASP A 27 -30.64 -10.56 -5.45
C ASP A 27 -30.80 -12.02 -5.01
N TYR A 28 -30.09 -12.95 -5.66
CA TYR A 28 -30.11 -14.38 -5.35
C TYR A 28 -29.71 -14.67 -3.90
N TRP A 29 -28.68 -13.97 -3.40
CA TRP A 29 -28.19 -14.11 -2.03
C TRP A 29 -28.96 -13.25 -1.02
N ASN A 30 -29.87 -12.41 -1.51
CA ASN A 30 -30.51 -11.34 -0.75
C ASN A 30 -29.49 -10.34 -0.16
N ALA A 31 -28.42 -10.06 -0.91
CA ALA A 31 -27.32 -9.18 -0.51
C ALA A 31 -27.80 -7.75 -0.25
N THR A 32 -28.69 -7.24 -1.09
CA THR A 32 -29.24 -5.89 -0.99
C THR A 32 -29.99 -5.66 0.33
N HIS A 33 -30.79 -6.63 0.79
CA HIS A 33 -31.49 -6.52 2.09
C HIS A 33 -30.50 -6.51 3.26
N PHE A 34 -29.48 -7.37 3.22
CA PHE A 34 -28.45 -7.39 4.27
C PHE A 34 -27.66 -6.09 4.29
N LEU A 35 -27.23 -5.57 3.14
CA LEU A 35 -26.51 -4.30 3.05
C LEU A 35 -27.38 -3.13 3.53
N ALA A 36 -28.67 -3.11 3.19
CA ALA A 36 -29.59 -2.11 3.69
C ALA A 36 -29.69 -2.15 5.23
N TRP A 37 -29.86 -3.33 5.82
CA TRP A 37 -29.83 -3.49 7.27
C TRP A 37 -28.48 -3.10 7.88
N LEU A 38 -27.37 -3.49 7.24
CA LEU A 38 -26.00 -3.22 7.70
C LEU A 38 -25.78 -1.72 7.87
N TYR A 39 -26.21 -0.91 6.89
CA TYR A 39 -25.99 0.53 6.89
C TYR A 39 -27.10 1.34 7.57
N ASN A 40 -28.30 0.78 7.80
CA ASN A 40 -29.40 1.52 8.44
C ASN A 40 -29.57 1.19 9.93
N ASP A 41 -29.46 -0.10 10.29
CA ASP A 41 -29.99 -0.62 11.56
C ASP A 41 -28.95 -1.38 12.40
N SER A 42 -27.87 -1.84 11.79
CA SER A 42 -26.86 -2.64 12.49
C SER A 42 -26.12 -1.83 13.58
N PRO A 43 -25.52 -2.49 14.57
CA PRO A 43 -24.74 -1.82 15.61
C PRO A 43 -23.43 -1.19 15.10
N VAL A 44 -23.07 -1.40 13.84
CA VAL A 44 -21.81 -0.94 13.22
C VAL A 44 -22.04 0.04 12.07
N LYS A 45 -23.29 0.43 11.83
CA LYS A 45 -23.73 1.23 10.68
C LYS A 45 -22.95 2.53 10.44
N ASP A 46 -22.41 3.13 11.51
CA ASP A 46 -21.73 4.42 11.44
C ASP A 46 -20.27 4.31 10.96
N TYR A 47 -19.70 3.10 10.92
CA TYR A 47 -18.27 2.91 10.61
C TYR A 47 -17.94 1.69 9.73
N VAL A 48 -18.86 0.73 9.58
CA VAL A 48 -18.60 -0.45 8.76
C VAL A 48 -18.42 -0.09 7.29
N VAL A 49 -17.51 -0.79 6.61
CA VAL A 49 -17.35 -0.72 5.16
C VAL A 49 -17.39 -2.11 4.53
N THR A 50 -17.85 -2.17 3.28
CA THR A 50 -17.89 -3.40 2.48
C THR A 50 -17.08 -3.27 1.20
N ASN A 51 -16.54 -4.39 0.73
CA ASN A 51 -15.98 -4.50 -0.62
C ASN A 51 -17.08 -4.55 -1.69
N ASP A 52 -16.67 -4.79 -2.94
CA ASP A 52 -17.51 -4.77 -4.14
C ASP A 52 -17.90 -6.16 -4.70
N ARG A 53 -17.83 -7.20 -3.86
CA ARG A 53 -18.05 -8.60 -4.30
C ARG A 53 -19.36 -9.17 -3.77
N TRP A 54 -20.47 -8.50 -4.05
CA TRP A 54 -21.81 -8.93 -3.59
C TRP A 54 -22.66 -9.65 -4.66
N GLY A 55 -22.26 -9.56 -5.92
CA GLY A 55 -22.91 -10.22 -7.05
C GLY A 55 -22.18 -9.98 -8.37
N VAL A 56 -22.57 -10.72 -9.43
CA VAL A 56 -21.87 -10.71 -10.74
C VAL A 56 -21.76 -9.33 -11.40
N ASN A 57 -22.64 -8.39 -11.06
CA ASN A 57 -22.69 -7.05 -11.66
C ASN A 57 -22.15 -5.94 -10.75
N ASP A 58 -21.63 -6.29 -9.58
CA ASP A 58 -21.23 -5.30 -8.56
C ASP A 58 -19.74 -4.99 -8.59
N ASN A 59 -18.96 -5.92 -9.15
CA ASN A 59 -17.51 -5.85 -9.13
C ASN A 59 -17.00 -4.58 -9.83
N CYS A 60 -16.11 -3.85 -9.16
CA CYS A 60 -15.60 -2.53 -9.54
C CYS A 60 -16.64 -1.40 -9.60
N ILE A 61 -17.89 -1.64 -9.18
CA ILE A 61 -19.03 -0.71 -9.34
C ILE A 61 -19.67 -0.37 -7.98
N HIS A 62 -20.08 -1.35 -7.18
CA HIS A 62 -20.87 -1.14 -5.96
C HIS A 62 -20.16 -1.67 -4.72
N GLY A 63 -19.81 -0.81 -3.77
CA GLY A 63 -19.10 -1.16 -2.53
C GLY A 63 -18.56 0.10 -1.82
N GLY A 64 -18.19 0.00 -0.54
CA GLY A 64 -17.52 1.08 0.18
C GLY A 64 -16.09 1.32 -0.34
N PHE A 65 -15.44 0.24 -0.76
CA PHE A 65 -14.21 0.24 -1.57
C PHE A 65 -14.31 -0.83 -2.65
N VAL A 66 -13.45 -0.75 -3.66
CA VAL A 66 -13.43 -1.71 -4.77
C VAL A 66 -12.20 -2.61 -4.73
N ASN A 67 -12.37 -3.86 -5.11
CA ASN A 67 -11.26 -4.75 -5.34
C ASN A 67 -11.14 -5.06 -6.83
N CYS A 68 -12.20 -4.94 -7.65
CA CYS A 68 -12.20 -5.17 -9.10
C CYS A 68 -11.76 -6.59 -9.58
N GLY A 69 -11.07 -7.37 -8.74
CA GLY A 69 -10.54 -8.71 -8.99
C GLY A 69 -9.50 -9.11 -7.94
N ASP A 70 -9.00 -10.35 -8.01
CA ASP A 70 -7.88 -10.79 -7.16
C ASP A 70 -6.58 -10.13 -7.61
N ARG A 71 -5.73 -9.74 -6.65
CA ARG A 71 -4.46 -9.03 -6.91
C ARG A 71 -4.62 -7.80 -7.78
N PHE A 72 -5.76 -7.13 -7.68
CA PHE A 72 -5.98 -5.90 -8.41
C PHE A 72 -4.96 -4.86 -7.97
N ASN A 73 -4.19 -4.37 -8.92
CA ASN A 73 -3.22 -3.31 -8.73
C ASN A 73 -3.19 -2.50 -10.04
N PRO A 74 -3.91 -1.36 -10.10
CA PRO A 74 -4.06 -0.60 -11.32
C PRO A 74 -2.76 0.09 -11.76
N LYS A 75 -1.76 0.21 -10.87
CA LYS A 75 -0.48 0.91 -11.09
C LYS A 75 -0.63 2.38 -11.52
N VAL A 76 -1.83 2.92 -11.37
CA VAL A 76 -2.22 4.30 -11.62
C VAL A 76 -3.18 4.74 -10.53
N LEU A 77 -3.29 6.06 -10.31
CA LEU A 77 -4.24 6.58 -9.32
C LEU A 77 -5.67 6.18 -9.67
N HIS A 78 -6.31 5.44 -8.77
CA HIS A 78 -7.69 5.03 -8.95
C HIS A 78 -8.66 6.12 -8.44
N LYS A 79 -9.80 6.29 -9.11
CA LYS A 79 -10.79 7.33 -8.75
C LYS A 79 -11.56 7.03 -7.47
N ARG A 80 -11.70 5.74 -7.13
CA ARG A 80 -12.37 5.26 -5.91
C ARG A 80 -11.36 4.65 -4.96
N LYS A 81 -11.70 4.60 -3.68
CA LYS A 81 -10.96 3.79 -2.71
C LYS A 81 -11.00 2.33 -3.13
N TRP A 82 -9.86 1.67 -3.03
CA TRP A 82 -9.68 0.31 -3.51
C TRP A 82 -8.72 -0.47 -2.63
N GLU A 83 -8.75 -1.79 -2.71
CA GLU A 83 -7.91 -2.66 -1.92
C GLU A 83 -7.28 -3.78 -2.79
N ASN A 84 -5.95 -3.87 -2.74
CA ASN A 84 -5.18 -4.97 -3.31
C ASN A 84 -5.25 -6.18 -2.38
N VAL A 85 -6.03 -7.19 -2.75
CA VAL A 85 -6.08 -8.45 -2.00
C VAL A 85 -5.11 -9.42 -2.65
N MET A 86 -4.03 -9.74 -1.94
CA MET A 86 -2.96 -10.59 -2.44
C MET A 86 -2.65 -11.75 -1.49
N THR A 87 -1.98 -12.77 -2.04
CA THR A 87 -1.53 -13.95 -1.30
C THR A 87 -0.01 -14.01 -1.37
N LEU A 88 0.66 -14.31 -0.25
CA LEU A 88 2.12 -14.50 -0.27
C LEU A 88 2.53 -15.79 -0.98
N ASP A 89 1.66 -16.80 -1.03
CA ASP A 89 1.80 -17.94 -1.94
C ASP A 89 1.20 -17.55 -3.31
N ARG A 90 1.96 -17.71 -4.39
CA ARG A 90 1.58 -17.32 -5.74
C ARG A 90 0.40 -18.10 -6.30
N TYR A 91 0.07 -19.26 -5.73
CA TYR A 91 -0.91 -20.19 -6.31
C TYR A 91 -2.12 -20.43 -5.42
N SER A 92 -2.09 -20.06 -4.14
CA SER A 92 -3.22 -20.32 -3.24
C SER A 92 -3.33 -19.31 -2.10
N ALA A 93 -4.56 -19.06 -1.66
CA ALA A 93 -4.83 -18.42 -0.38
C ALA A 93 -4.71 -19.41 0.80
N GLY A 94 -4.88 -20.71 0.54
CA GLY A 94 -4.74 -21.77 1.54
C GLY A 94 -3.31 -22.31 1.65
N TYR A 95 -3.04 -23.06 2.71
CA TYR A 95 -1.75 -23.72 2.90
C TYR A 95 -1.55 -24.88 1.90
N ARG A 96 -0.42 -24.86 1.18
CA ARG A 96 0.00 -25.93 0.28
C ARG A 96 1.22 -26.67 0.84
N ARG A 97 1.05 -27.96 1.16
CA ARG A 97 2.13 -28.81 1.69
C ARG A 97 3.28 -29.03 0.69
N ASN A 98 3.00 -28.95 -0.60
CA ASN A 98 3.97 -29.16 -1.68
C ASN A 98 4.54 -27.86 -2.25
N ALA A 99 4.27 -26.71 -1.61
CA ALA A 99 4.81 -25.42 -2.04
C ALA A 99 6.34 -25.40 -1.95
N LYS A 100 6.97 -24.81 -2.95
CA LYS A 100 8.42 -24.58 -3.00
C LYS A 100 8.72 -23.13 -2.60
N LEU A 101 9.97 -22.85 -2.20
CA LEU A 101 10.36 -21.49 -1.82
C LEU A 101 10.08 -20.45 -2.92
N ALA A 102 10.30 -20.82 -4.19
CA ALA A 102 10.05 -19.96 -5.34
C ALA A 102 8.55 -19.67 -5.58
N ASP A 103 7.65 -20.48 -5.01
CA ASP A 103 6.21 -20.27 -5.09
C ASP A 103 5.74 -19.14 -4.18
N TYR A 104 6.61 -18.64 -3.30
CA TYR A 104 6.31 -17.52 -2.42
C TYR A 104 6.84 -16.21 -3.01
N PHE A 105 6.19 -15.11 -2.65
CA PHE A 105 6.72 -13.77 -2.87
C PHE A 105 8.00 -13.58 -2.05
N SER A 106 9.01 -12.99 -2.67
CA SER A 106 10.16 -12.45 -1.95
C SER A 106 9.77 -11.19 -1.17
N VAL A 107 10.60 -10.81 -0.20
CA VAL A 107 10.43 -9.55 0.55
C VAL A 107 10.41 -8.34 -0.40
N HIS A 108 11.32 -8.33 -1.37
CA HIS A 108 11.39 -7.26 -2.36
C HIS A 108 10.12 -7.15 -3.23
N GLU A 109 9.56 -8.27 -3.68
CA GLU A 109 8.29 -8.27 -4.42
C GLU A 109 7.13 -7.79 -3.55
N LEU A 110 7.08 -8.19 -2.27
CA LEU A 110 6.06 -7.72 -1.35
C LEU A 110 6.17 -6.20 -1.10
N LEU A 111 7.37 -5.68 -0.85
CA LEU A 111 7.60 -4.24 -0.71
C LEU A 111 7.23 -3.47 -1.98
N THR A 112 7.48 -4.07 -3.15
CA THR A 112 7.04 -3.52 -4.43
C THR A 112 5.51 -3.40 -4.50
N GLU A 113 4.77 -4.45 -4.12
CA GLU A 113 3.30 -4.40 -4.09
C GLU A 113 2.78 -3.37 -3.09
N VAL A 114 3.39 -3.27 -1.90
CA VAL A 114 3.03 -2.27 -0.89
C VAL A 114 3.25 -0.85 -1.42
N ALA A 115 4.44 -0.57 -1.96
CA ALA A 115 4.78 0.76 -2.50
C ALA A 115 3.83 1.16 -3.64
N GLN A 116 3.59 0.25 -4.59
CA GLN A 116 2.66 0.47 -5.70
C GLN A 116 1.24 0.77 -5.20
N THR A 117 0.73 -0.08 -4.32
CA THR A 117 -0.64 0.00 -3.83
C THR A 117 -0.91 1.31 -3.12
N VAL A 118 -0.06 1.68 -2.17
CA VAL A 118 -0.25 2.90 -1.34
C VAL A 118 -0.05 4.15 -2.18
N SER A 119 0.96 4.19 -3.06
CA SER A 119 1.18 5.31 -3.98
C SER A 119 0.01 5.55 -4.93
N CYS A 120 -0.70 4.48 -5.32
CA CYS A 120 -1.90 4.52 -6.16
C CYS A 120 -3.22 4.67 -5.37
N GLY A 121 -3.14 4.88 -4.05
CA GLY A 121 -4.27 5.24 -3.20
C GLY A 121 -5.13 4.06 -2.73
N GLY A 122 -4.57 2.86 -2.79
CA GLY A 122 -5.20 1.64 -2.31
C GLY A 122 -4.69 1.21 -0.94
N ASN A 123 -5.46 0.36 -0.29
CA ASN A 123 -5.01 -0.45 0.83
C ASN A 123 -4.51 -1.81 0.31
N ILE A 124 -3.68 -2.50 1.08
CA ILE A 124 -3.20 -3.85 0.74
C ILE A 124 -3.61 -4.82 1.84
N LEU A 125 -4.26 -5.91 1.45
CA LEU A 125 -4.61 -7.04 2.31
C LEU A 125 -3.73 -8.23 1.93
N ILE A 126 -2.88 -8.65 2.86
CA ILE A 126 -1.86 -9.70 2.63
C ILE A 126 -2.31 -10.99 3.30
N ASN A 127 -2.70 -11.97 2.51
CA ASN A 127 -3.11 -13.29 3.00
C ASN A 127 -1.92 -14.26 3.16
N VAL A 128 -1.98 -15.05 4.24
CA VAL A 128 -1.09 -16.20 4.50
C VAL A 128 -1.90 -17.46 4.79
N GLY A 129 -1.47 -18.58 4.20
CA GLY A 129 -2.10 -19.89 4.44
C GLY A 129 -1.56 -20.53 5.72
N ILE A 130 -2.39 -20.63 6.77
CA ILE A 130 -2.05 -21.34 8.00
C ILE A 130 -2.15 -22.86 7.82
N THR A 131 -1.32 -23.61 8.54
CA THR A 131 -1.40 -25.07 8.56
C THR A 131 -2.70 -25.54 9.22
N LYS A 132 -3.08 -26.81 9.03
CA LYS A 132 -4.25 -27.39 9.70
C LYS A 132 -4.12 -27.42 11.23
N GLU A 133 -2.89 -27.37 11.74
CA GLU A 133 -2.57 -27.25 13.16
C GLU A 133 -2.67 -25.80 13.68
N GLY A 134 -3.03 -24.83 12.82
CA GLY A 134 -3.15 -23.42 13.20
C GLY A 134 -1.82 -22.68 13.29
N THR A 135 -0.76 -23.16 12.64
CA THR A 135 0.57 -22.54 12.67
C THR A 135 0.88 -21.75 11.39
N ILE A 136 1.54 -20.60 11.55
CA ILE A 136 2.12 -19.84 10.42
C ILE A 136 3.47 -20.46 10.08
N THR A 137 3.72 -20.79 8.82
CA THR A 137 4.97 -21.42 8.40
C THR A 137 6.17 -20.46 8.54
N PRO A 138 7.40 -20.97 8.76
CA PRO A 138 8.59 -20.12 8.90
C PRO A 138 8.84 -19.18 7.70
N VAL A 139 8.47 -19.60 6.48
CA VAL A 139 8.61 -18.76 5.29
C VAL A 139 7.73 -17.52 5.38
N PHE A 140 6.45 -17.68 5.75
CA PHE A 140 5.54 -16.54 5.95
C PHE A 140 5.99 -15.67 7.13
N GLN A 141 6.42 -16.28 8.25
CA GLN A 141 6.94 -15.52 9.39
C GLN A 141 8.13 -14.64 8.98
N ASN A 142 9.10 -15.20 8.25
CA ASN A 142 10.28 -14.45 7.80
C ASN A 142 9.89 -13.26 6.90
N ILE A 143 9.00 -13.47 5.93
CA ILE A 143 8.56 -12.40 5.03
C ILE A 143 7.82 -11.30 5.81
N LEU A 144 6.90 -11.67 6.69
CA LEU A 144 6.11 -10.72 7.49
C LEU A 144 6.98 -9.95 8.50
N LEU A 145 7.95 -10.61 9.15
CA LEU A 145 8.89 -9.95 10.05
C LEU A 145 9.79 -8.96 9.30
N LYS A 146 10.23 -9.30 8.08
CA LYS A 146 11.00 -8.40 7.23
C LYS A 146 10.18 -7.19 6.78
N LEU A 147 8.92 -7.40 6.39
CA LEU A 147 8.00 -6.30 6.12
C LEU A 147 7.79 -5.43 7.37
N GLY A 148 7.57 -6.03 8.53
CA GLY A 148 7.39 -5.34 9.80
C GLY A 148 8.60 -4.46 10.17
N GLY A 149 9.82 -5.01 10.09
CA GLY A 149 11.03 -4.24 10.34
C GLY A 149 11.23 -3.09 9.34
N TRP A 150 10.84 -3.28 8.07
CA TRP A 150 10.85 -2.20 7.10
C TRP A 150 9.83 -1.09 7.44
N LEU A 151 8.63 -1.48 7.86
CA LEU A 151 7.54 -0.57 8.26
C LEU A 151 7.85 0.17 9.58
N GLU A 152 8.60 -0.41 10.50
CA GLU A 152 9.04 0.27 11.72
C GLU A 152 9.90 1.50 11.40
N VAL A 153 10.74 1.40 10.36
CA VAL A 153 11.61 2.49 9.91
C VAL A 153 10.91 3.43 8.94
N ASN A 154 10.14 2.89 7.99
CA ASN A 154 9.62 3.62 6.83
C ASN A 154 8.10 3.86 6.90
N GLY A 155 7.45 3.47 7.99
CA GLY A 155 6.00 3.50 8.15
C GLY A 155 5.39 4.90 8.02
N GLU A 156 6.16 5.96 8.26
CA GLU A 156 5.74 7.35 8.04
C GLU A 156 5.30 7.61 6.59
N ALA A 157 5.92 6.94 5.62
CA ALA A 157 5.57 7.06 4.20
C ALA A 157 4.36 6.21 3.80
N ILE A 158 3.89 5.34 4.68
CA ILE A 158 2.83 4.36 4.42
C ILE A 158 1.56 4.72 5.20
N TYR A 159 1.65 4.76 6.52
CA TYR A 159 0.50 4.99 7.39
C TYR A 159 0.08 6.45 7.37
N GLY A 160 -1.22 6.69 7.16
CA GLY A 160 -1.78 8.04 7.08
C GLY A 160 -1.42 8.82 5.81
N SER A 161 -0.53 8.28 4.97
CA SER A 161 -0.11 8.95 3.73
C SER A 161 -1.23 8.99 2.69
N ARG A 162 -0.98 9.76 1.63
CA ARG A 162 -1.87 9.96 0.48
C ARG A 162 -1.06 9.85 -0.81
N PRO A 163 -1.68 9.43 -1.92
CA PRO A 163 -1.07 9.51 -3.24
C PRO A 163 -0.55 10.92 -3.51
N TRP A 164 0.70 11.00 -3.94
CA TRP A 164 1.24 12.27 -4.42
C TRP A 164 0.74 12.59 -5.84
N LEU A 165 1.07 13.77 -6.36
CA LEU A 165 0.70 14.21 -7.71
C LEU A 165 1.12 13.21 -8.79
N TYR A 166 2.26 12.55 -8.58
CA TYR A 166 2.76 11.46 -9.40
C TYR A 166 2.85 10.19 -8.54
N GLN A 167 2.42 9.04 -9.06
CA GLN A 167 2.47 7.76 -8.34
C GLN A 167 3.87 7.15 -8.36
N SER A 168 4.55 7.23 -9.50
CA SER A 168 5.91 6.73 -9.71
C SER A 168 6.79 7.80 -10.34
N ASP A 169 8.10 7.59 -10.28
CA ASP A 169 9.05 8.45 -10.98
C ASP A 169 9.08 8.17 -12.49
N ASN A 170 9.30 9.22 -13.27
CA ASN A 170 9.34 9.15 -14.73
C ASN A 170 10.76 8.93 -15.29
N VAL A 171 11.81 9.06 -14.47
CA VAL A 171 13.22 8.86 -14.85
C VAL A 171 13.78 7.60 -14.19
N THR A 172 13.72 7.53 -12.86
CA THR A 172 14.26 6.39 -12.11
C THR A 172 13.18 5.35 -11.91
N LYS A 173 13.39 4.16 -12.47
CA LYS A 173 12.49 3.02 -12.26
C LYS A 173 12.46 2.60 -10.80
N ASP A 174 11.36 1.96 -10.41
CA ASP A 174 11.16 1.39 -9.08
C ASP A 174 11.23 2.42 -7.93
N VAL A 175 10.88 3.68 -8.26
CA VAL A 175 10.63 4.75 -7.30
C VAL A 175 9.14 5.09 -7.31
N TRP A 176 8.53 5.00 -6.14
CA TRP A 176 7.10 5.27 -5.92
C TRP A 176 6.94 6.40 -4.91
N TYR A 177 5.90 7.20 -5.07
CA TYR A 177 5.71 8.39 -4.26
C TYR A 177 4.45 8.32 -3.42
N THR A 178 4.59 8.75 -2.18
CA THR A 178 3.48 9.10 -1.31
C THR A 178 3.71 10.50 -0.76
N SER A 179 2.69 11.06 -0.14
CA SER A 179 2.79 12.34 0.52
C SER A 179 2.02 12.34 1.83
N ASN A 180 2.43 13.20 2.75
CA ASN A 180 1.71 13.46 3.97
C ASN A 180 1.69 14.97 4.22
N MET A 181 0.67 15.44 4.93
CA MET A 181 0.54 16.83 5.32
C MET A 181 0.42 16.91 6.84
N VAL A 182 1.36 17.61 7.46
CA VAL A 182 1.33 17.91 8.89
C VAL A 182 1.18 19.41 9.01
N GLU A 183 0.06 19.85 9.59
CA GLU A 183 -0.34 21.26 9.62
C GLU A 183 -0.41 21.87 8.20
N GLN A 184 0.55 22.73 7.86
CA GLN A 184 0.64 23.39 6.56
C GLN A 184 1.81 22.87 5.71
N ASP A 185 2.64 21.99 6.27
CA ASP A 185 3.82 21.46 5.61
C ASP A 185 3.50 20.17 4.86
N VAL A 186 3.93 20.14 3.59
CA VAL A 186 3.80 18.97 2.73
C VAL A 186 5.13 18.22 2.72
N PHE A 187 5.06 16.94 3.05
CA PHE A 187 6.15 15.98 2.94
C PHE A 187 5.89 15.07 1.75
N VAL A 188 6.90 14.91 0.90
CA VAL A 188 6.89 13.94 -0.20
C VAL A 188 7.89 12.84 0.14
N TYR A 189 7.44 11.59 0.03
CA TYR A 189 8.26 10.42 0.29
C TYR A 189 8.53 9.71 -1.03
N ALA A 190 9.81 9.52 -1.36
CA ALA A 190 10.24 8.74 -2.51
C ALA A 190 10.68 7.36 -2.02
N ILE A 191 9.84 6.36 -2.22
CA ILE A 191 10.07 4.96 -1.88
C ILE A 191 10.94 4.34 -2.98
N MET A 192 12.20 4.14 -2.68
CA MET A 192 13.21 3.54 -3.55
C MET A 192 13.30 2.04 -3.30
N LEU A 193 12.90 1.23 -4.28
CA LEU A 193 13.00 -0.23 -4.18
C LEU A 193 14.39 -0.75 -4.58
N SER A 194 15.26 0.11 -5.13
CA SER A 194 16.64 -0.23 -5.48
C SER A 194 17.60 0.89 -5.06
N TRP A 195 18.77 0.50 -4.55
CA TRP A 195 19.84 1.44 -4.24
C TRP A 195 20.53 1.94 -5.53
N PRO A 196 20.87 3.24 -5.65
CA PRO A 196 21.58 3.75 -6.83
C PRO A 196 22.95 3.09 -6.98
N ARG A 197 23.19 2.45 -8.14
CA ARG A 197 24.44 1.73 -8.42
C ARG A 197 25.59 2.63 -8.88
N HIS A 198 25.29 3.83 -9.37
CA HIS A 198 26.27 4.73 -9.97
C HIS A 198 26.35 6.05 -9.20
N ASN A 199 27.57 6.45 -8.83
CA ASN A 199 27.90 7.76 -8.25
C ASN A 199 27.08 8.16 -7.00
N ASN A 200 26.47 7.19 -6.31
CA ASN A 200 25.54 7.38 -5.19
C ASN A 200 24.51 8.50 -5.42
N THR A 201 24.10 8.71 -6.67
CA THR A 201 23.17 9.78 -7.03
C THR A 201 21.92 9.16 -7.60
N ILE A 202 20.77 9.64 -7.13
CA ILE A 202 19.47 9.26 -7.67
C ILE A 202 18.79 10.48 -8.28
N THR A 203 18.22 10.29 -9.46
CA THR A 203 17.46 11.30 -10.17
C THR A 203 15.97 11.09 -9.92
N LEU A 204 15.34 12.04 -9.24
CA LEU A 204 13.90 12.10 -9.07
C LEU A 204 13.37 13.05 -10.14
N GLY A 205 12.89 12.51 -11.26
CA GLY A 205 12.48 13.29 -12.43
C GLY A 205 11.05 13.82 -12.37
N SER A 206 10.19 13.23 -11.53
CA SER A 206 8.83 13.74 -11.32
C SER A 206 8.90 15.15 -10.71
N THR A 207 7.97 16.03 -11.10
CA THR A 207 8.08 17.46 -10.79
C THR A 207 8.00 17.72 -9.28
N ILE A 208 9.16 17.98 -8.68
CA ILE A 208 9.31 18.42 -7.30
C ILE A 208 9.54 19.93 -7.33
N MET A 209 8.57 20.71 -6.84
CA MET A 209 8.67 22.17 -6.79
C MET A 209 9.52 22.59 -5.59
N THR A 210 10.83 22.58 -5.76
CA THR A 210 11.78 22.94 -4.71
C THR A 210 11.84 24.43 -4.42
N THR A 211 12.33 24.76 -3.23
CA THR A 211 12.59 26.12 -2.75
C THR A 211 13.98 26.18 -2.12
N THR A 212 14.38 27.36 -1.64
CA THR A 212 15.61 27.53 -0.87
C THR A 212 15.57 26.83 0.49
N THR A 213 14.39 26.46 1.00
CA THR A 213 14.22 25.73 2.27
C THR A 213 14.04 24.22 2.07
N THR A 214 14.16 23.72 0.84
CA THR A 214 13.98 22.29 0.57
C THR A 214 15.08 21.46 1.24
N VAL A 215 14.65 20.49 2.05
CA VAL A 215 15.51 19.54 2.73
C VAL A 215 15.17 18.13 2.24
N VAL A 216 16.22 17.38 1.90
CA VAL A 216 16.14 15.96 1.56
C VAL A 216 16.84 15.17 2.65
N SER A 217 16.19 14.13 3.17
CA SER A 217 16.71 13.20 4.18
C SER A 217 16.25 11.77 3.85
N MET A 218 16.66 10.78 4.65
CA MET A 218 16.18 9.40 4.54
C MET A 218 15.57 8.96 5.86
N LEU A 219 14.42 8.28 5.82
CA LEU A 219 13.80 7.75 7.03
C LEU A 219 14.74 6.75 7.72
N GLY A 220 14.84 6.85 9.04
CA GLY A 220 15.75 6.06 9.86
C GLY A 220 17.22 6.49 9.82
N TYR A 221 17.60 7.46 8.98
CA TYR A 221 18.98 7.96 8.91
C TYR A 221 19.09 9.38 9.48
N ASN A 222 20.05 9.58 10.39
CA ASN A 222 20.31 10.91 10.95
C ASN A 222 21.23 11.70 10.01
N GLY A 223 20.63 12.48 9.12
CA GLY A 223 21.37 13.40 8.25
C GLY A 223 20.57 13.87 7.05
N ASN A 224 21.01 14.99 6.48
CA ASN A 224 20.44 15.57 5.27
C ASN A 224 21.34 15.27 4.07
N PHE A 225 20.73 15.17 2.89
CA PHE A 225 21.42 14.89 1.64
C PHE A 225 21.49 16.14 0.77
N SER A 226 22.63 16.28 0.10
CA SER A 226 22.83 17.31 -0.92
C SER A 226 21.96 16.99 -2.13
N TRP A 227 21.35 18.02 -2.71
CA TRP A 227 20.54 17.88 -3.91
C TRP A 227 20.74 19.06 -4.85
N ARG A 228 20.42 18.87 -6.14
CA ARG A 228 20.42 19.93 -7.16
C ARG A 228 19.16 19.83 -8.01
N PRO A 229 18.52 20.95 -8.38
CA PRO A 229 17.38 20.92 -9.29
C PRO A 229 17.83 20.50 -10.69
N ASN A 230 16.95 19.80 -11.39
CA ASN A 230 17.15 19.43 -12.79
C ASN A 230 16.54 20.48 -13.72
N SER A 231 17.16 20.71 -14.88
CA SER A 231 16.71 21.71 -15.87
C SER A 231 15.33 21.47 -16.45
N TYR A 232 14.83 20.22 -16.38
CA TYR A 232 13.54 19.79 -16.93
C TYR A 232 12.50 19.51 -15.84
N GLY A 233 12.79 19.85 -14.58
CA GLY A 233 12.00 19.51 -13.40
C GLY A 233 12.54 18.31 -12.62
N GLY A 234 12.21 18.27 -11.32
CA GLY A 234 12.75 17.26 -10.39
C GLY A 234 14.10 17.63 -9.79
N ILE A 235 14.74 16.68 -9.12
CA ILE A 235 16.01 16.86 -8.41
C ILE A 235 16.97 15.67 -8.59
N ASN A 236 18.26 15.94 -8.54
CA ASN A 236 19.29 14.93 -8.32
C ASN A 236 19.71 14.96 -6.86
N VAL A 237 19.57 13.84 -6.15
CA VAL A 237 19.95 13.69 -4.75
C VAL A 237 21.24 12.89 -4.69
N THR A 238 22.26 13.44 -4.04
CA THR A 238 23.53 12.77 -3.77
C THR A 238 23.46 12.13 -2.39
N ILE A 239 23.42 10.81 -2.35
CA ILE A 239 23.42 10.02 -1.13
C ILE A 239 24.89 9.81 -0.70
N PRO A 240 25.27 10.14 0.55
CA PRO A 240 26.62 9.87 1.03
C PRO A 240 26.88 8.36 1.12
N ALA A 241 28.14 7.95 1.22
CA ALA A 241 28.46 6.57 1.59
C ALA A 241 27.99 6.32 3.03
N ILE A 242 26.93 5.53 3.19
CA ILE A 242 26.36 5.18 4.51
C ILE A 242 27.02 3.88 5.00
N PRO A 243 27.71 3.89 6.15
CA PRO A 243 28.22 2.67 6.78
C PRO A 243 27.11 1.67 7.08
N ILE A 244 27.41 0.37 6.99
CA ILE A 244 26.41 -0.71 7.19
C ILE A 244 25.69 -0.62 8.55
N ASN A 245 26.38 -0.18 9.60
CA ASN A 245 25.82 -0.04 10.95
C ASN A 245 24.91 1.18 11.11
N LEU A 246 24.91 2.10 10.14
CA LEU A 246 24.03 3.27 10.06
C LEU A 246 22.99 3.13 8.94
N MET A 247 22.98 2.00 8.23
CA MET A 247 22.06 1.77 7.13
C MET A 247 20.65 1.49 7.69
N PRO A 248 19.64 2.34 7.40
CA PRO A 248 18.33 2.23 8.05
C PRO A 248 17.50 1.04 7.57
N SER A 249 17.80 0.52 6.37
CA SER A 249 17.06 -0.58 5.75
C SER A 249 17.94 -1.27 4.69
N VAL A 250 17.63 -2.50 4.31
CA VAL A 250 18.42 -3.29 3.34
C VAL A 250 17.64 -3.68 2.07
N ASP A 251 16.32 -3.71 2.13
CA ASP A 251 15.47 -4.18 1.02
C ASP A 251 14.86 -3.04 0.19
N ALA A 252 14.55 -1.91 0.82
CA ALA A 252 14.06 -0.68 0.19
C ALA A 252 14.27 0.52 1.12
N TRP A 253 14.33 1.73 0.57
CA TRP A 253 14.62 2.97 1.32
C TRP A 253 13.61 4.05 1.01
N VAL A 254 13.46 5.02 1.91
CA VAL A 254 12.55 6.14 1.67
C VAL A 254 13.27 7.46 1.88
N LEU A 255 13.35 8.26 0.82
CA LEU A 255 13.74 9.67 0.93
C LEU A 255 12.55 10.49 1.39
N LYS A 256 12.77 11.34 2.40
CA LYS A 256 11.80 12.33 2.88
C LYS A 256 12.21 13.71 2.39
N ILE A 257 11.31 14.37 1.68
CA ILE A 257 11.52 15.68 1.06
C ILE A 257 10.51 16.66 1.66
N SER A 258 11.01 17.79 2.16
CA SER A 258 10.22 18.84 2.80
C SER A 258 10.62 20.23 2.29
N GLY A 259 9.93 21.29 2.72
CA GLY A 259 10.22 22.65 2.25
C GLY A 259 9.88 22.86 0.77
N LEU A 260 8.83 22.20 0.29
CA LEU A 260 8.36 22.25 -1.10
C LEU A 260 7.32 23.36 -1.29
N LYS A 261 7.31 23.99 -2.46
CA LYS A 261 6.34 25.05 -2.79
C LYS A 261 4.99 24.42 -3.16
N ASN A 262 3.96 24.70 -2.36
CA ASN A 262 2.53 24.43 -2.62
C ASN A 262 2.26 23.36 -3.69
N VAL A 263 2.64 22.11 -3.37
CA VAL A 263 2.15 20.95 -4.10
C VAL A 263 0.65 20.92 -3.81
N SER A 264 -0.17 21.22 -4.82
CA SER A 264 -1.50 21.81 -4.62
C SER A 264 -2.39 21.13 -3.56
N LYS A 265 -3.04 21.98 -2.75
CA LYS A 265 -4.29 21.69 -2.07
C LYS A 265 -5.27 21.10 -3.09
N ARG A 266 -5.61 19.82 -2.96
CA ARG A 266 -6.83 19.29 -3.55
C ARG A 266 -7.86 19.17 -2.44
N ASN A 267 -8.94 19.92 -2.60
CA ASN A 267 -10.19 19.78 -1.84
C ASN A 267 -10.70 18.34 -1.95
#